data_AF-A0A1F9MPQ4-F1
#
_entry.id   AF-A0A1F9MPQ4-F1
#
_cell.length_a   1.000
_cell.length_b   1.000
_cell.length_c   1.000
_cell.angle_alpha   90.00
_cell.angle_beta   90.00
_cell.angle_gamma   90.00
#
_symmetry.space_group_name_H-M   'P 1'
#
loop_
_entity.id
_entity.type
_entity.pdbx_description
1 polymer ?
#
loop_
_entity_poly.entity_id
_entity_poly.type
_entity_poly.pdbx_seq_one_letter_code
_entity_poly.pdbx_strand_id
1 'polypeptide(L)'
;MATVKKHVNVLQHMLGYFRELITADEKKEMLDIISQYAKSDLPLIVPLTLFRHYVRKYGVKYLADQYYLNPHPAELILKNHA
;
A
#
# COMPACT_ATOMS: atom_id res chain seq x y z
N MET A 1 -8.80 -3.51 16.54
CA MET A 1 -9.07 -3.23 15.10
C MET A 1 -8.01 -2.27 14.55
N ALA A 2 -7.59 -2.44 13.31
CA ALA A 2 -6.68 -1.50 12.64
C ALA A 2 -7.47 -0.25 12.19
N THR A 3 -6.91 0.94 12.38
CA THR A 3 -7.53 2.21 11.96
C THR A 3 -6.91 2.72 10.67
N VAL A 4 -7.59 3.61 9.95
CA VAL A 4 -7.03 4.29 8.75
C VAL A 4 -5.65 4.89 9.06
N LYS A 5 -5.51 5.58 10.19
CA LYS A 5 -4.23 6.15 10.66
C LYS A 5 -3.13 5.09 10.78
N LYS A 6 -3.43 3.90 11.35
CA LYS A 6 -2.44 2.81 11.46
C LYS A 6 -2.04 2.28 10.09
N HIS A 7 -3.00 2.12 9.17
CA HIS A 7 -2.72 1.68 7.81
C HIS A 7 -1.88 2.71 7.03
N VAL A 8 -2.19 4.00 7.13
CA VAL A 8 -1.38 5.08 6.53
C VAL A 8 0.06 5.04 7.03
N ASN A 9 0.28 4.88 8.33
CA ASN A 9 1.62 4.78 8.90
C ASN A 9 2.40 3.59 8.30
N VAL A 10 1.75 2.42 8.16
CA VAL A 10 2.37 1.24 7.55
C VAL A 10 2.71 1.49 6.07
N LEU A 11 1.78 2.06 5.29
CA LEU A 11 2.02 2.37 3.88
C LEU A 11 3.16 3.38 3.71
N GLN A 12 3.22 4.43 4.53
CA GLN A 12 4.33 5.40 4.51
C GLN A 12 5.66 4.77 4.88
N HIS A 13 5.68 3.87 5.87
CA HIS A 13 6.89 3.12 6.22
C HIS A 13 7.35 2.23 5.06
N MET A 14 6.42 1.54 4.40
CA MET A 14 6.71 0.71 3.24
C MET A 14 7.25 1.53 2.06
N LEU A 15 6.74 2.75 1.84
CA LEU A 15 7.24 3.65 0.80
C LEU A 15 8.74 3.96 0.99
N GLY A 16 9.22 3.95 2.23
CA GLY A 16 10.64 4.14 2.56
C GLY A 16 11.57 3.12 1.89
N TYR A 17 11.13 1.88 1.68
CA TYR A 17 11.93 0.83 1.02
C TYR A 17 12.13 1.07 -0.47
N PHE A 18 11.34 1.97 -1.07
CA PHE A 18 11.42 2.30 -2.50
C PHE A 18 12.19 3.59 -2.77
N ARG A 19 12.63 4.32 -1.73
CA ARG A 19 13.14 5.70 -1.84
C ARG A 19 14.19 5.91 -2.93
N GLU A 20 15.07 4.94 -3.14
CA GLU A 20 16.16 4.99 -4.13
C GLU A 20 15.87 4.18 -5.41
N LEU A 21 14.69 3.54 -5.48
CA LEU A 21 14.30 2.63 -6.56
C LEU A 21 13.30 3.28 -7.52
N ILE A 22 12.37 4.08 -6.98
CA ILE A 22 11.30 4.71 -7.77
C ILE A 22 11.69 6.09 -8.28
N THR A 23 11.16 6.43 -9.44
CA THR A 23 11.21 7.78 -10.01
C THR A 23 10.38 8.76 -9.18
N ALA A 24 10.56 10.06 -9.42
CA ALA A 24 9.78 11.10 -8.77
C ALA A 24 8.27 10.97 -9.05
N ASP A 25 7.91 10.51 -10.26
CA ASP A 25 6.52 10.35 -10.69
C ASP A 25 5.83 9.17 -9.97
N GLU A 26 6.50 8.02 -9.92
CA GLU A 26 6.02 6.84 -9.18
C GLU A 26 5.90 7.11 -7.67
N LYS A 27 6.84 7.89 -7.11
CA LYS A 27 6.74 8.35 -5.72
C LYS A 27 5.52 9.22 -5.51
N LYS A 28 5.22 10.11 -6.44
CA LYS A 28 4.04 10.97 -6.38
C LYS A 28 2.76 10.15 -6.45
N GLU A 29 2.66 9.21 -7.39
CA GLU A 29 1.51 8.29 -7.51
C GLU A 29 1.25 7.54 -6.20
N MET A 30 2.30 6.99 -5.58
CA MET A 30 2.20 6.28 -4.30
C MET A 30 1.71 7.18 -3.17
N LEU A 31 2.23 8.42 -3.08
CA LEU A 31 1.80 9.40 -2.08
C LEU A 31 0.34 9.83 -2.29
N ASP A 32 -0.07 10.05 -3.55
CA ASP A 32 -1.42 10.45 -3.90
C ASP A 32 -2.44 9.36 -3.56
N ILE A 33 -2.11 8.08 -3.81
CA ILE A 33 -2.96 6.95 -3.43
C ILE A 33 -3.04 6.77 -1.91
N ILE A 34 -1.93 6.96 -1.18
CA ILE A 34 -1.95 6.93 0.29
C ILE A 34 -2.84 8.07 0.84
N SER A 35 -2.78 9.25 0.24
CA SER A 35 -3.57 10.42 0.64
C SER A 35 -5.07 10.20 0.41
N GLN A 36 -5.45 9.67 -0.75
CA GLN A 36 -6.85 9.31 -1.05
C GLN A 36 -7.37 8.23 -0.09
N TYR A 37 -6.57 7.21 0.21
CA TYR A 37 -6.93 6.23 1.24
C TYR A 37 -7.06 6.87 2.64
N ALA A 38 -6.18 7.80 3.01
CA ALA A 38 -6.23 8.48 4.30
C ALA A 38 -7.52 9.30 4.49
N LYS A 39 -8.08 9.82 3.39
CA LYS A 39 -9.36 10.53 3.35
C LYS A 39 -10.58 9.61 3.23
N SER A 40 -10.36 8.30 3.10
CA SER A 40 -11.39 7.30 2.82
C SER A 40 -12.05 7.44 1.44
N ASP A 41 -11.38 8.11 0.49
CA ASP A 41 -11.85 8.24 -0.89
C ASP A 41 -11.67 6.92 -1.68
N LEU A 42 -10.75 6.06 -1.24
CA LEU A 42 -10.45 4.77 -1.84
C LEU A 42 -10.34 3.66 -0.78
N PRO A 43 -10.68 2.41 -1.12
CA PRO A 43 -10.51 1.29 -0.21
C PRO A 43 -9.04 0.88 -0.10
N LEU A 44 -8.67 0.25 1.03
CA LEU A 44 -7.28 -0.17 1.32
C LEU A 44 -6.68 -1.11 0.25
N ILE A 45 -7.51 -1.87 -0.49
CA ILE A 45 -7.01 -2.76 -1.54
C ILE A 45 -6.29 -2.01 -2.66
N VAL A 46 -6.65 -0.75 -2.94
CA VAL A 46 -6.02 0.05 -3.99
C VAL A 46 -4.54 0.31 -3.68
N PRO A 47 -4.15 0.94 -2.54
CA PRO A 47 -2.74 1.09 -2.19
C PRO A 47 -2.02 -0.26 -2.12
N LEU A 48 -2.63 -1.30 -1.53
CA LEU A 48 -1.97 -2.61 -1.42
C LEU A 48 -1.65 -3.23 -2.79
N THR A 49 -2.51 -3.02 -3.79
CA THR A 49 -2.27 -3.52 -5.15
C THR A 49 -1.12 -2.76 -5.81
N LEU A 50 -1.07 -1.43 -5.65
CA LEU A 50 0.01 -0.61 -6.19
C LEU A 50 1.36 -0.95 -5.55
N PHE A 51 1.40 -1.12 -4.22
CA PHE A 51 2.61 -1.58 -3.53
C PHE A 51 3.05 -2.96 -4.01
N ARG A 52 2.13 -3.92 -4.18
CA ARG A 52 2.46 -5.25 -4.75
C ARG A 52 3.09 -5.14 -6.14
N HIS A 53 2.58 -4.25 -7.00
CA HIS A 53 3.17 -3.99 -8.30
C HIS A 53 4.62 -3.51 -8.17
N TYR A 54 4.88 -2.51 -7.34
CA TYR A 54 6.24 -1.98 -7.15
C TYR A 54 7.19 -2.94 -6.46
N VAL A 55 6.73 -3.75 -5.50
CA VAL A 55 7.54 -4.82 -4.90
C VAL A 55 8.03 -5.78 -5.98
N ARG A 56 7.15 -6.20 -6.90
CA ARG A 56 7.50 -7.08 -8.02
C ARG A 56 8.43 -6.41 -9.02
N LYS A 57 8.15 -5.16 -9.38
CA LYS A 57 8.93 -4.38 -10.36
C LYS A 57 10.38 -4.18 -9.91
N TYR A 58 10.59 -3.86 -8.64
CA TYR A 58 11.90 -3.51 -8.09
C TYR A 58 12.56 -4.63 -7.29
N GLY A 59 11.91 -5.79 -7.14
CA GLY A 59 12.48 -6.93 -6.43
C GLY A 59 12.74 -6.67 -4.94
N VAL A 60 11.88 -5.90 -4.27
CA VAL A 60 12.04 -5.53 -2.85
C VAL A 60 11.70 -6.73 -1.95
N LYS A 61 12.65 -7.66 -1.81
CA LYS A 61 12.48 -8.96 -1.13
C LYS A 61 11.91 -8.82 0.29
N TYR A 62 12.35 -7.83 1.05
CA TYR A 62 11.87 -7.59 2.41
C TYR A 62 10.34 -7.42 2.49
N LEU A 63 9.73 -6.79 1.48
CA LEU A 63 8.29 -6.56 1.41
C LEU A 63 7.53 -7.72 0.75
N ALA A 64 8.19 -8.53 -0.08
CA ALA A 64 7.54 -9.63 -0.81
C ALA A 64 6.90 -10.67 0.12
N ASP A 65 7.51 -10.93 1.27
CA ASP A 65 7.07 -11.95 2.24
C ASP A 65 6.07 -11.41 3.28
N GLN A 66 5.71 -10.13 3.22
CA GLN A 66 4.85 -9.51 4.24
C GLN A 66 3.38 -9.90 4.04
N TYR A 67 2.77 -10.51 5.07
CA TYR A 67 1.35 -10.86 5.09
C TYR A 67 0.44 -9.66 4.81
N TYR A 68 0.84 -8.46 5.27
CA TYR A 68 0.12 -7.21 5.03
C TYR A 68 -0.09 -6.89 3.54
N LEU A 69 0.86 -7.29 2.68
CA LEU A 69 0.78 -7.10 1.24
C LEU A 69 0.01 -8.21 0.54
N ASN A 70 -0.19 -9.34 1.18
CA ASN A 70 -0.96 -10.46 0.64
C ASN A 70 -2.06 -10.89 1.60
N PRO A 71 -2.99 -9.98 1.97
CA PRO A 71 -4.13 -10.35 2.80
C PRO A 71 -4.98 -11.39 2.07
N HIS A 72 -5.55 -12.34 2.82
CA HIS A 72 -6.40 -13.36 2.24
C HIS A 72 -7.61 -12.71 1.51
N PRO A 73 -8.09 -13.29 0.40
CA PRO A 73 -9.19 -12.70 -0.39
C PRO A 73 -10.44 -12.32 0.43
N ALA A 74 -10.78 -13.11 1.46
CA ALA A 74 -11.89 -12.83 2.36
C ALA A 74 -11.70 -11.52 3.17
N GLU A 75 -10.46 -11.17 3.54
CA GLU A 75 -10.14 -9.95 4.29
C GLU A 75 -10.26 -8.69 3.42
N LEU A 76 -10.20 -8.84 2.09
CA LEU A 76 -10.33 -7.76 1.12
C LEU A 76 -11.80 -7.42 0.81
N ILE A 77 -12.66 -8.43 0.73
CA ILE A 77 -14.09 -8.27 0.43
C ILE A 77 -14.80 -7.52 1.56
N LEU A 78 -14.46 -7.80 2.81
CA LEU A 78 -15.05 -7.14 3.99
C LEU A 78 -14.76 -5.64 4.08
N LYS A 79 -13.76 -5.12 3.34
CA LYS A 79 -13.35 -3.71 3.38
C LYS A 79 -13.78 -2.88 2.16
N ASN A 80 -14.47 -3.49 1.19
CA ASN A 80 -15.01 -2.81 0.02
C ASN A 80 -16.48 -2.39 0.16
N HIS A 81 -17.14 -2.75 1.27
CA HIS A 81 -18.57 -2.49 1.52
C HIS A 81 -18.83 -1.55 2.71
N ALA A 82 -17.95 -0.57 2.96
CA ALA A 82 -18.15 0.48 3.96
C ALA A 82 -18.22 1.85 3.30
#